data_AF-A0A3C1U5W2-F1
#
_entry.id   AF-A0A3C1U5W2-F1
#
_cell.length_a   1.000
_cell.length_b   1.000
_cell.length_c   1.000
_cell.angle_alpha   90.00
_cell.angle_beta   90.00
_cell.angle_gamma   90.00
#
_symmetry.space_group_name_H-M   'P 1'
#
loop_
_entity.id
_entity.type
_entity.pdbx_description
1 polymer ?
#
loop_
_entity_poly.entity_id
_entity_poly.type
_entity_poly.pdbx_seq_one_letter_code
_entity_poly.pdbx_strand_id
1 'polypeptide(L)'
;MHLQHAQADIQRHFQGNKSRNIYRKASTAMKFILGVVSVFPIYLVLAALVYVDTYMVDMALGLPIILLVCGIAFNILFSILRQKWISLRLVSRIGAGFGLAIFALVVISVLLGIFIWIQAPLWILVVLLGLLTFNALLISVMDKRTPLGTEYLGRIIGLKRFIEVAEKDKLEMLVRDDPEYFYKILPYAYVLNVSDVWSKKFESIAIPQPSWYVGSNPMNSYLFMRSLNHTLGNMNRSMTSVPRAKGGGSIGGGGGGFSGGGFGGGGGGHW
;
A
#
# COMPACT_ATOMS: atom_id res chain seq x y z
N MET A 1 -18.21 -9.70 13.25
CA MET A 1 -18.39 -8.61 14.23
C MET A 1 -17.15 -8.40 15.10
N HIS A 2 -16.60 -9.42 15.76
CA HIS A 2 -15.42 -9.28 16.65
C HIS A 2 -14.15 -8.70 16.01
N LEU A 3 -13.82 -9.05 14.76
CA LEU A 3 -12.63 -8.50 14.07
C LEU A 3 -12.72 -7.00 13.80
N GLN A 4 -13.91 -6.48 13.51
CA GLN A 4 -14.13 -5.06 13.28
C GLN A 4 -14.00 -4.26 14.58
N HIS A 5 -14.48 -4.81 15.70
CA HIS A 5 -14.28 -4.22 17.02
C HIS A 5 -12.80 -4.18 17.41
N ALA A 6 -12.06 -5.28 17.22
CA ALA A 6 -10.64 -5.32 17.49
C ALA A 6 -9.84 -4.30 16.65
N GLN A 7 -10.17 -4.15 15.35
CA GLN A 7 -9.56 -3.13 14.51
C GLN A 7 -9.87 -1.71 15.00
N ALA A 8 -11.11 -1.44 15.39
CA ALA A 8 -11.52 -0.15 15.91
C ALA A 8 -10.83 0.18 17.25
N ASP A 9 -10.66 -0.80 18.13
CA ASP A 9 -10.02 -0.63 19.43
C ASP A 9 -8.52 -0.34 19.29
N ILE A 10 -7.84 -1.05 18.39
CA ILE A 10 -6.43 -0.75 18.05
C ILE A 10 -6.32 0.66 17.49
N GLN A 11 -7.21 1.03 16.56
CA GLN A 11 -7.19 2.35 15.97
C GLN A 11 -7.43 3.44 17.01
N ARG A 12 -8.38 3.26 17.93
CA ARG A 12 -8.65 4.16 19.06
C ARG A 12 -7.46 4.26 20.01
N HIS A 13 -6.79 3.16 20.31
CA HIS A 13 -5.64 3.14 21.20
C HIS A 13 -4.49 4.02 20.69
N PHE A 14 -4.19 3.96 19.39
CA PHE A 14 -3.12 4.75 18.79
C PHE A 14 -3.55 6.17 18.40
N GLN A 15 -4.80 6.38 17.96
CA GLN A 15 -5.28 7.68 17.46
C GLN A 15 -5.94 8.56 18.53
N GLY A 16 -6.35 7.96 19.66
CA GLY A 16 -7.07 8.64 20.75
C GLY A 16 -6.20 9.54 21.63
N ASN A 17 -4.88 9.30 21.71
CA ASN A 17 -3.97 10.14 22.47
C ASN A 17 -2.83 10.70 21.60
N LYS A 18 -2.57 12.00 21.70
CA LYS A 18 -1.56 12.71 20.90
C LYS A 18 -0.15 12.13 21.07
N SER A 19 0.17 11.61 22.26
CA SER A 19 1.47 11.00 22.59
C SER A 19 1.69 9.60 21.99
N ARG A 20 0.62 8.86 21.67
CA ARG A 20 0.69 7.48 21.15
C ARG A 20 0.55 7.37 19.63
N ASN A 21 0.36 8.49 18.95
CA ASN A 21 0.28 8.50 17.49
C ASN A 21 1.60 8.04 16.87
N ILE A 22 1.53 7.08 15.94
CA ILE A 22 2.69 6.56 15.19
C ILE A 22 3.14 7.58 14.12
N TYR A 23 2.20 8.36 13.59
CA TYR A 23 2.44 9.38 12.57
C TYR A 23 2.11 10.77 13.10
N ARG A 24 2.95 11.77 12.78
CA ARG A 24 2.71 13.14 13.23
C ARG A 24 1.61 13.77 12.37
N LYS A 25 0.45 14.08 12.95
CA LYS A 25 -0.68 14.76 12.25
C LYS A 25 -0.25 16.08 11.59
N ALA A 26 0.73 16.78 12.17
CA ALA A 26 1.32 17.98 11.57
C ALA A 26 2.04 17.72 10.24
N SER A 27 2.59 16.51 10.02
CA SER A 27 3.21 16.12 8.75
C SER A 27 2.16 16.03 7.65
N THR A 28 0.99 15.48 7.94
CA THR A 28 -0.13 15.39 6.99
C THR A 28 -0.70 16.76 6.66
N ALA A 29 -0.82 17.64 7.66
CA ALA A 29 -1.22 19.03 7.45
C ALA A 29 -0.19 19.80 6.60
N MET A 30 1.11 19.60 6.85
CA MET A 30 2.18 20.24 6.10
C MET A 30 2.24 19.75 4.65
N LYS A 31 1.97 18.45 4.39
CA LYS A 31 1.80 17.93 3.01
C LYS A 31 0.66 18.61 2.27
N PHE A 32 -0.46 18.81 2.95
CA PHE A 32 -1.61 19.51 2.38
C PHE A 32 -1.27 20.97 2.05
N ILE A 33 -0.69 21.69 3.00
CA ILE A 33 -0.28 23.09 2.82
C ILE A 33 0.74 23.20 1.67
N LEU A 34 1.77 22.36 1.68
CA LEU A 34 2.81 22.38 0.65
C LEU A 34 2.22 22.06 -0.75
N GLY A 35 1.31 21.10 -0.83
CA GLY A 35 0.62 20.76 -2.09
C GLY A 35 -0.28 21.87 -2.63
N VAL A 36 -0.92 22.66 -1.75
CA VAL A 36 -1.71 23.84 -2.16
C VAL A 36 -0.78 24.97 -2.60
N VAL A 37 0.25 25.27 -1.80
CA VAL A 37 1.21 26.34 -2.08
C VAL A 37 1.97 26.08 -3.38
N SER A 38 2.28 24.82 -3.71
CA SER A 38 3.01 24.49 -4.93
C SER A 38 2.24 24.69 -6.23
N VAL A 39 0.91 24.66 -6.21
CA VAL A 39 0.07 24.82 -7.41
C VAL A 39 -0.12 26.30 -7.75
N PHE A 40 0.03 27.19 -6.76
CA PHE A 40 -0.21 28.62 -6.91
C PHE A 40 0.75 29.33 -7.89
N PRO A 41 2.08 29.10 -7.89
CA PRO A 41 2.98 29.69 -8.88
C PRO A 41 2.69 29.24 -10.31
N ILE A 42 2.29 27.98 -10.48
CA ILE A 42 1.94 27.38 -11.78
C ILE A 42 0.71 28.07 -12.35
N TYR A 43 -0.29 28.32 -11.50
CA TYR A 43 -1.47 29.11 -11.83
C TYR A 43 -1.12 30.53 -12.24
N LEU A 44 -0.25 31.23 -11.49
CA LEU A 44 0.13 32.61 -11.80
C LEU A 44 0.84 32.71 -13.16
N VAL A 45 1.72 31.76 -13.47
CA VAL A 45 2.39 31.70 -14.79
C VAL A 45 1.36 31.47 -15.89
N LEU A 46 0.41 30.55 -15.71
CA LEU A 46 -0.64 30.28 -16.69
C LEU A 46 -1.55 31.51 -16.91
N ALA A 47 -1.96 32.17 -15.83
CA ALA A 47 -2.79 33.38 -15.88
C ALA A 47 -2.08 34.55 -16.57
N ALA A 48 -0.78 34.73 -16.30
CA ALA A 48 0.04 35.75 -16.95
C ALA A 48 0.16 35.50 -18.45
N LEU A 49 0.37 34.25 -18.88
CA LEU A 49 0.46 33.91 -20.31
C LEU A 49 -0.86 34.19 -21.04
N VAL A 50 -2.00 33.83 -20.45
CA VAL A 50 -3.32 34.11 -21.02
C VAL A 50 -3.59 35.62 -21.07
N TYR A 51 -3.17 36.37 -20.05
CA TYR A 51 -3.32 37.83 -20.03
C TYR A 51 -2.50 38.53 -21.11
N VAL A 52 -1.25 38.10 -21.34
CA VAL A 52 -0.37 38.70 -22.34
C VAL A 52 -0.91 38.54 -23.77
N ASP A 53 -1.58 37.42 -24.05
CA ASP A 53 -2.14 37.15 -25.38
C ASP A 53 -3.51 37.82 -25.58
N THR A 54 -4.39 37.74 -24.59
CA THR A 54 -5.79 38.17 -24.74
C THR A 54 -6.05 39.61 -24.30
N TYR A 55 -5.17 40.19 -23.47
CA TYR A 55 -5.35 41.47 -22.77
C TYR A 55 -6.65 41.57 -21.93
N MET A 56 -7.34 40.45 -21.71
CA MET A 56 -8.62 40.39 -21.00
C MET A 56 -8.43 39.72 -19.64
N VAL A 57 -8.78 40.43 -18.57
CA VAL A 57 -8.61 39.95 -17.19
C VAL A 57 -9.54 38.76 -16.89
N ASP A 58 -10.76 38.77 -17.44
CA ASP A 58 -11.76 37.73 -17.17
C ASP A 58 -11.32 36.35 -17.69
N MET A 59 -10.73 36.30 -18.89
CA MET A 59 -10.20 35.05 -19.45
C MET A 59 -8.92 34.60 -18.74
N ALA A 60 -8.07 35.55 -18.34
CA ALA A 60 -6.84 35.27 -17.61
C ALA A 60 -7.08 34.70 -16.21
N LEU A 61 -8.23 34.98 -15.59
CA LEU A 61 -8.57 34.44 -14.28
C LEU A 61 -9.49 33.22 -14.36
N GLY A 62 -10.51 33.22 -15.23
CA GLY A 62 -11.55 32.19 -15.25
C GLY A 62 -11.02 30.77 -15.51
N LEU A 63 -10.41 30.53 -16.67
CA LEU A 63 -9.90 29.20 -17.05
C LEU A 63 -8.77 28.71 -16.13
N PRO A 64 -7.79 29.56 -15.75
CA PRO A 64 -6.73 29.13 -14.85
C PRO A 64 -7.23 28.80 -13.44
N ILE A 65 -8.28 29.47 -12.93
CA ILE A 65 -8.83 29.18 -11.59
C ILE A 65 -9.40 27.77 -11.52
N ILE A 66 -10.11 27.34 -12.56
CA ILE A 66 -10.66 25.98 -12.65
C ILE A 66 -9.52 24.94 -12.61
N LEU A 67 -8.43 25.20 -13.33
CA LEU A 67 -7.25 24.34 -13.32
C LEU A 67 -6.53 24.32 -11.97
N LEU A 68 -6.49 25.45 -11.25
CA LEU A 68 -5.95 25.50 -9.88
C LEU A 68 -6.75 24.61 -8.93
N VAL A 69 -8.08 24.69 -8.97
CA VAL A 69 -8.96 23.85 -8.13
C VAL A 69 -8.79 22.38 -8.49
N CYS A 70 -8.75 22.03 -9.78
CA CYS A 70 -8.49 20.67 -10.25
C CYS A 70 -7.11 20.14 -9.83
N GLY A 71 -6.07 20.97 -9.90
CA GLY A 71 -4.70 20.61 -9.48
C GLY A 71 -4.59 20.37 -7.98
N ILE A 72 -5.28 21.16 -7.16
CA ILE A 72 -5.35 20.95 -5.70
C ILE A 72 -6.11 19.65 -5.40
N ALA A 73 -7.28 19.44 -6.02
CA ALA A 73 -8.07 18.23 -5.86
C ALA A 73 -7.27 16.97 -6.24
N PHE A 74 -6.48 17.04 -7.32
CA PHE A 74 -5.60 15.96 -7.75
C PHE A 74 -4.52 15.63 -6.73
N ASN A 75 -3.82 16.64 -6.20
CA ASN A 75 -2.79 16.43 -5.17
C ASN A 75 -3.36 15.79 -3.91
N ILE A 76 -4.55 16.22 -3.48
CA ILE A 76 -5.26 15.64 -2.33
C ILE A 76 -5.60 14.18 -2.61
N LEU A 77 -6.24 13.90 -3.75
CA LEU A 77 -6.63 12.56 -4.15
C LEU A 77 -5.42 11.62 -4.25
N PHE A 78 -4.34 12.09 -4.90
CA PHE A 78 -3.08 11.37 -5.02
C PHE A 78 -2.47 11.04 -3.64
N SER A 79 -2.47 12.00 -2.72
CA SER A 79 -1.94 11.78 -1.36
C SER A 79 -2.73 10.72 -0.57
N ILE A 80 -4.06 10.70 -0.69
CA ILE A 80 -4.94 9.73 -0.03
C ILE A 80 -4.76 8.34 -0.65
N LEU A 81 -4.77 8.26 -1.97
CA LEU A 81 -4.57 7.02 -2.71
C LEU A 81 -3.22 6.41 -2.38
N ARG A 82 -2.16 7.21 -2.29
CA ARG A 82 -0.82 6.76 -1.89
C ARG A 82 -0.80 6.17 -0.47
N GLN A 83 -1.40 6.86 0.51
CA GLN A 83 -1.44 6.36 1.90
C GLN A 83 -2.17 5.02 1.99
N LYS A 84 -3.23 4.84 1.20
CA LYS A 84 -4.03 3.62 1.19
C LYS A 84 -3.53 2.57 0.21
N TRP A 85 -2.58 2.89 -0.67
CA TRP A 85 -2.21 2.06 -1.82
C TRP A 85 -1.81 0.64 -1.44
N ILE A 86 -1.01 0.50 -0.38
CA ILE A 86 -0.57 -0.80 0.14
C ILE A 86 -1.73 -1.57 0.80
N SER A 87 -2.70 -0.88 1.40
CA SER A 87 -3.87 -1.50 2.02
C SER A 87 -4.99 -1.88 1.03
N LEU A 88 -4.96 -1.36 -0.20
CA LEU A 88 -5.97 -1.65 -1.21
C LEU A 88 -5.76 -3.04 -1.82
N ARG A 89 -6.86 -3.72 -2.13
CA ARG A 89 -6.88 -4.99 -2.87
C ARG A 89 -6.32 -4.78 -4.29
N LEU A 90 -5.67 -5.80 -4.86
CA LEU A 90 -5.01 -5.71 -6.18
C LEU A 90 -5.92 -5.12 -7.28
N VAL A 91 -7.18 -5.57 -7.36
CA VAL A 91 -8.18 -5.04 -8.31
C VAL A 91 -8.47 -3.56 -8.09
N SER A 92 -8.54 -3.12 -6.84
CA SER A 92 -8.77 -1.71 -6.49
C SER A 92 -7.54 -0.84 -6.75
N ARG A 93 -6.31 -1.39 -6.63
CA ARG A 93 -5.08 -0.69 -7.02
C ARG A 93 -5.05 -0.41 -8.53
N ILE A 94 -5.43 -1.40 -9.33
CA ILE A 94 -5.50 -1.28 -10.78
C ILE A 94 -6.55 -0.24 -11.16
N GLY A 95 -7.77 -0.34 -10.62
CA GLY A 95 -8.85 0.64 -10.90
C GLY A 95 -8.49 2.06 -10.47
N ALA A 96 -7.89 2.24 -9.29
CA ALA A 96 -7.44 3.56 -8.83
C ALA A 96 -6.31 4.12 -9.69
N GLY A 97 -5.38 3.27 -10.16
CA GLY A 97 -4.32 3.67 -11.09
C GLY A 97 -4.88 4.13 -12.44
N PHE A 98 -5.83 3.37 -13.01
CA PHE A 98 -6.51 3.76 -14.24
C PHE A 98 -7.29 5.07 -14.09
N GLY A 99 -8.03 5.25 -12.99
CA GLY A 99 -8.76 6.49 -12.73
C GLY A 99 -7.83 7.71 -12.61
N LEU A 100 -6.69 7.56 -11.92
CA LEU A 100 -5.68 8.61 -11.81
C LEU A 100 -5.06 8.94 -13.17
N ALA A 101 -4.78 7.93 -13.99
CA ALA A 101 -4.23 8.11 -15.33
C ALA A 101 -5.19 8.83 -16.27
N ILE A 102 -6.49 8.47 -16.25
CA ILE A 102 -7.53 9.16 -17.03
C ILE A 102 -7.63 10.62 -16.59
N PHE A 103 -7.67 10.88 -15.29
CA PHE A 103 -7.72 12.25 -14.78
C PHE A 103 -6.48 13.06 -15.22
N ALA A 104 -5.29 12.49 -15.11
CA ALA A 104 -4.07 13.14 -15.56
C ALA A 104 -4.10 13.43 -17.07
N LEU A 105 -4.58 12.50 -17.89
CA LEU A 105 -4.74 12.69 -19.33
C LEU A 105 -5.70 13.82 -19.67
N VAL A 106 -6.83 13.94 -18.95
CA VAL A 106 -7.79 15.04 -19.14
C VAL A 106 -7.17 16.39 -18.77
N VAL A 107 -6.41 16.47 -17.68
CA VAL A 107 -5.73 17.72 -17.30
C VAL A 107 -4.67 18.10 -18.33
N ILE A 108 -3.89 17.14 -18.81
CA ILE A 108 -2.85 17.37 -19.83
C ILE A 108 -3.49 17.82 -21.15
N SER A 109 -4.60 17.21 -21.58
CA SER A 109 -5.28 17.59 -22.83
C SER A 109 -5.84 19.01 -22.77
N VAL A 110 -6.42 19.42 -21.63
CA VAL A 110 -6.89 20.80 -21.41
C VAL A 110 -5.72 21.79 -21.43
N LEU A 111 -4.61 21.48 -20.75
CA LEU A 111 -3.41 22.31 -20.76
C LEU A 111 -2.83 22.46 -22.17
N LEU A 112 -2.74 21.37 -22.92
CA LEU A 112 -2.28 21.40 -24.32
C LEU A 112 -3.21 22.27 -25.19
N GLY A 113 -4.52 22.14 -25.03
CA GLY A 113 -5.49 22.95 -25.76
C GLY A 113 -5.33 24.46 -25.50
N ILE A 114 -5.09 24.84 -24.25
CA ILE A 114 -4.81 26.24 -23.88
C ILE A 114 -3.52 26.73 -24.54
N PHE A 115 -2.44 25.94 -24.46
CA PHE A 115 -1.14 26.31 -25.03
C PHE A 115 -1.18 26.47 -26.55
N ILE A 116 -1.94 25.63 -27.26
CA ILE A 116 -2.18 25.74 -28.70
C ILE A 116 -3.00 27.01 -29.01
N TRP A 117 -4.00 27.32 -28.18
CA TRP A 117 -4.84 28.49 -28.38
C TRP A 117 -4.07 29.82 -28.26
N ILE A 118 -3.27 29.98 -27.20
CA ILE A 118 -2.44 31.19 -26.96
C ILE A 118 -1.12 31.22 -27.75
N GLN A 119 -0.87 30.24 -28.64
CA GLN A 119 0.38 30.09 -29.39
C GLN A 119 1.65 30.12 -28.50
N ALA A 120 1.54 29.66 -27.25
CA ALA A 120 2.65 29.69 -26.31
C ALA A 120 3.66 28.57 -26.63
N PRO A 121 4.95 28.81 -26.36
CA PRO A 121 5.95 27.81 -26.68
C PRO A 121 5.85 26.59 -25.75
N LEU A 122 5.83 25.40 -26.36
CA LEU A 122 5.58 24.13 -25.67
C LEU A 122 6.61 23.78 -24.58
N TRP A 123 7.81 24.36 -24.62
CA TRP A 123 8.81 24.14 -23.57
C TRP A 123 8.34 24.66 -22.21
N ILE A 124 7.52 25.71 -22.15
CA ILE A 124 6.95 26.20 -20.89
C ILE A 124 5.98 25.15 -20.31
N LEU A 125 5.17 24.50 -21.15
CA LEU A 125 4.28 23.42 -20.72
C LEU A 125 5.07 22.23 -20.14
N VAL A 126 6.19 21.86 -20.75
CA VAL A 126 7.08 20.81 -20.23
C VAL A 126 7.63 21.19 -18.86
N VAL A 127 8.05 22.44 -18.67
CA VAL A 127 8.54 22.94 -17.38
C VAL A 127 7.44 22.92 -16.31
N LEU A 128 6.20 23.33 -16.64
CA LEU A 128 5.07 23.31 -15.71
C LEU A 128 4.68 21.88 -15.29
N LEU A 129 4.68 20.93 -16.24
CA LEU A 129 4.46 19.51 -15.94
C LEU A 129 5.60 18.91 -15.10
N GLY A 130 6.84 19.29 -15.38
CA GLY A 130 8.02 18.95 -14.58
C GLY A 130 7.89 19.43 -13.13
N LEU A 131 7.44 20.67 -12.94
CA LEU A 131 7.15 21.23 -11.61
C LEU A 131 6.01 20.47 -10.91
N LEU A 132 4.92 20.14 -11.58
CA LEU A 132 3.81 19.37 -11.00
C LEU A 132 4.27 17.98 -10.53
N THR A 133 5.01 17.26 -11.36
CA THR A 133 5.54 15.94 -11.04
C THR A 133 6.57 15.99 -9.91
N PHE A 134 7.47 16.97 -9.91
CA PHE A 134 8.44 17.18 -8.84
C PHE A 134 7.75 17.48 -7.49
N ASN A 135 6.69 18.27 -7.48
CA ASN A 135 5.89 18.52 -6.29
C ASN A 135 5.19 17.25 -5.77
N ALA A 136 4.60 16.46 -6.65
CA ALA A 136 4.00 15.17 -6.27
C ALA A 136 5.04 14.22 -5.64
N LEU A 137 6.28 14.23 -6.13
CA LEU A 137 7.40 13.48 -5.55
C LEU A 137 7.80 14.00 -4.16
N LEU A 138 7.89 15.31 -3.95
CA LEU A 138 8.19 15.89 -2.64
C LEU A 138 7.13 15.53 -1.59
N ILE A 139 5.85 15.62 -1.96
CA ILE A 139 4.72 15.22 -1.10
C ILE A 139 4.80 13.74 -0.74
N SER A 140 5.28 12.90 -1.66
CA SER A 140 5.52 11.47 -1.44
C SER A 140 6.57 11.26 -0.34
N VAL A 141 7.70 11.95 -0.39
CA VAL A 141 8.84 11.68 0.51
C VAL A 141 8.63 12.21 1.94
N MET A 142 7.75 13.19 2.15
CA MET A 142 7.63 13.92 3.42
C MET A 142 6.82 13.21 4.54
N ASP A 143 6.83 11.88 4.64
CA ASP A 143 6.16 11.16 5.74
C ASP A 143 7.03 11.17 7.02
N LYS A 144 6.70 12.02 8.01
CA LYS A 144 7.42 12.04 9.30
C LYS A 144 6.74 11.15 10.35
N ARG A 145 7.45 10.09 10.76
CA ARG A 145 7.07 9.23 11.89
C ARG A 145 7.33 9.93 13.23
N THR A 146 6.56 9.60 14.27
CA THR A 146 6.83 10.09 15.62
C THR A 146 8.02 9.34 16.26
N PRO A 147 8.63 9.86 17.34
CA PRO A 147 9.69 9.14 18.06
C PRO A 147 9.24 7.74 18.50
N LEU A 148 8.04 7.64 19.07
CA LEU A 148 7.42 6.38 19.48
C LEU A 148 7.17 5.43 18.29
N GLY A 149 6.74 5.95 17.13
CA GLY A 149 6.61 5.14 15.91
C GLY A 149 7.95 4.63 15.38
N THR A 150 9.03 5.41 15.57
CA THR A 150 10.39 5.03 15.19
C THR A 150 10.94 3.94 16.10
N GLU A 151 10.66 4.04 17.40
CA GLU A 151 11.02 3.01 18.38
C GLU A 151 10.36 1.66 18.08
N TYR A 152 9.04 1.64 17.84
CA TYR A 152 8.35 0.40 17.47
C TYR A 152 8.87 -0.19 16.16
N LEU A 153 9.13 0.66 15.15
CA LEU A 153 9.76 0.20 13.92
C LEU A 153 11.12 -0.44 14.19
N GLY A 154 11.95 0.19 15.02
CA GLY A 154 13.25 -0.33 15.42
C GLY A 154 13.14 -1.70 16.08
N ARG A 155 12.20 -1.87 17.01
CA ARG A 155 11.92 -3.17 17.65
C ARG A 155 11.48 -4.23 16.65
N ILE A 156 10.61 -3.88 15.70
CA ILE A 156 10.11 -4.81 14.67
C ILE A 156 11.23 -5.23 13.71
N ILE A 157 12.02 -4.27 13.22
CA ILE A 157 13.17 -4.56 12.34
C ILE A 157 14.23 -5.36 13.10
N GLY A 158 14.46 -5.04 14.37
CA GLY A 158 15.35 -5.77 15.26
C GLY A 158 14.92 -7.23 15.42
N LEU A 159 13.63 -7.49 15.66
CA LEU A 159 13.08 -8.84 15.71
C LEU A 159 13.24 -9.58 14.37
N LYS A 160 12.93 -8.92 13.24
CA LYS A 160 13.11 -9.52 11.91
C LYS A 160 14.58 -9.92 11.68
N ARG A 161 15.50 -9.01 11.96
CA ARG A 161 16.95 -9.25 11.82
C ARG A 161 17.42 -10.34 12.78
N PHE A 162 16.89 -10.38 14.00
CA PHE A 162 17.16 -11.46 14.94
C PHE A 162 16.71 -12.80 14.35
N ILE A 163 15.50 -12.93 13.82
CA ILE A 163 15.01 -14.16 13.18
C ILE A 163 15.91 -14.59 12.02
N GLU A 164 16.36 -13.64 11.18
CA GLU A 164 17.22 -13.92 10.02
C GLU A 164 18.63 -14.36 10.43
N VAL A 165 19.24 -13.71 11.43
CA VAL A 165 20.67 -13.91 11.79
C VAL A 165 20.89 -14.85 12.98
N ALA A 166 19.89 -15.08 13.82
CA ALA A 166 20.04 -15.87 15.04
C ALA A 166 20.70 -17.24 14.78
N GLU A 167 21.79 -17.49 15.50
CA GLU A 167 22.51 -18.75 15.48
C GLU A 167 21.72 -19.83 16.23
N LYS A 168 21.95 -21.08 15.83
CA LYS A 168 21.23 -22.24 16.37
C LYS A 168 21.43 -22.36 17.89
N ASP A 169 22.67 -22.23 18.37
CA ASP A 169 23.01 -22.40 19.80
C ASP A 169 22.26 -21.39 20.69
N LYS A 170 22.11 -20.16 20.22
CA LYS A 170 21.36 -19.12 20.92
C LYS A 170 19.86 -19.42 20.95
N LEU A 171 19.31 -19.99 19.87
CA LEU A 171 17.91 -20.42 19.83
C LEU A 171 17.67 -21.62 20.75
N GLU A 172 18.60 -22.57 20.82
CA GLU A 172 18.52 -23.70 21.75
C GLU A 172 18.49 -23.23 23.20
N MET A 173 19.33 -22.26 23.57
CA MET A 173 19.32 -21.67 24.91
C MET A 173 17.96 -21.04 25.24
N LEU A 174 17.39 -20.27 24.30
CA LEU A 174 16.09 -19.63 24.49
C LEU A 174 14.93 -20.62 24.62
N VAL A 175 14.99 -21.75 23.91
CA VAL A 175 13.98 -22.83 24.02
C VAL A 175 14.10 -23.57 25.34
N ARG A 176 15.32 -23.73 25.87
CA ARG A 176 15.52 -24.33 27.20
C ARG A 176 14.91 -23.47 28.30
N ASP A 177 15.05 -22.15 28.19
CA ASP A 177 14.48 -21.21 29.16
C ASP A 177 12.96 -21.05 29.00
N ASP A 178 12.46 -20.98 27.76
CA ASP A 178 11.03 -20.92 27.43
C ASP A 178 10.67 -21.96 26.36
N PRO A 179 10.14 -23.12 26.77
CA PRO A 179 9.73 -24.20 25.87
C PRO A 179 8.72 -23.78 24.79
N GLU A 180 7.92 -22.73 25.04
CA GLU A 180 6.89 -22.23 24.13
C GLU A 180 7.38 -21.09 23.21
N TYR A 181 8.66 -20.71 23.30
CA TYR A 181 9.22 -19.56 22.59
C TYR A 181 8.99 -19.61 21.08
N PHE A 182 9.12 -20.81 20.50
CA PHE A 182 8.84 -21.05 19.08
C PHE A 182 7.41 -20.66 18.70
N TYR A 183 6.42 -21.10 19.48
CA TYR A 183 5.00 -20.86 19.21
C TYR A 183 4.59 -19.41 19.45
N LYS A 184 5.22 -18.73 20.43
CA LYS A 184 4.96 -17.31 20.73
C LYS A 184 5.42 -16.38 19.61
N ILE A 185 6.56 -16.68 18.97
CA ILE A 185 7.12 -15.84 17.90
C ILE A 185 6.50 -16.14 16.53
N LEU A 186 5.94 -17.33 16.36
CA LEU A 186 5.31 -17.82 15.12
C LEU A 186 4.41 -16.78 14.42
N PRO A 187 3.44 -16.14 15.11
CA PRO A 187 2.51 -15.22 14.46
C PRO A 187 3.24 -13.96 13.96
N TYR A 188 4.26 -13.51 14.69
CA TYR A 188 5.08 -12.36 14.31
C TYR A 188 5.96 -12.68 13.09
N ALA A 189 6.58 -13.86 13.06
CA ALA A 189 7.38 -14.32 11.94
C ALA A 189 6.55 -14.44 10.65
N TYR A 190 5.29 -14.90 10.76
CA TYR A 190 4.35 -14.96 9.65
C TYR A 190 4.03 -13.56 9.09
N VAL A 191 3.67 -12.61 9.96
CA VAL A 191 3.38 -11.22 9.53
C VAL A 191 4.61 -10.53 8.93
N LEU A 192 5.80 -10.85 9.42
CA LEU A 192 7.07 -10.33 8.90
C LEU A 192 7.58 -11.08 7.66
N ASN A 193 6.83 -12.08 7.19
CA ASN A 193 7.17 -12.91 6.04
C ASN A 193 8.54 -13.62 6.16
N VAL A 194 8.90 -14.01 7.39
CA VAL A 194 10.13 -14.75 7.73
C VAL A 194 9.82 -16.07 8.45
N SER A 195 8.58 -16.56 8.35
CA SER A 195 8.14 -17.81 8.99
C SER A 195 8.95 -19.02 8.54
N ASP A 196 9.31 -19.09 7.26
CA ASP A 196 10.01 -20.25 6.70
C ASP A 196 11.46 -20.32 7.22
N VAL A 197 12.13 -19.16 7.30
CA VAL A 197 13.46 -19.03 7.91
C VAL A 197 13.39 -19.41 9.39
N TRP A 198 12.37 -18.93 10.11
CA TRP A 198 12.17 -19.26 11.50
C TRP A 198 11.96 -20.77 11.69
N SER A 199 11.03 -21.40 10.97
CA SER A 199 10.78 -22.84 11.09
C SER A 199 11.99 -23.71 10.74
N LYS A 200 12.76 -23.33 9.72
CA LYS A 200 13.97 -24.07 9.32
C LYS A 200 15.03 -24.11 10.42
N LYS A 201 15.21 -23.01 11.17
CA LYS A 201 16.18 -22.97 12.27
C LYS A 201 15.84 -23.93 13.40
N PHE A 202 14.56 -24.23 13.59
CA PHE A 202 14.08 -25.12 14.63
C PHE A 202 13.84 -26.56 14.15
N GLU A 203 14.11 -26.88 12.89
CA GLU A 203 14.00 -28.26 12.37
C GLU A 203 14.94 -29.22 13.10
N SER A 204 16.10 -28.72 13.53
CA SER A 204 17.13 -29.51 14.21
C SER A 204 17.20 -29.27 15.73
N ILE A 205 16.22 -28.55 16.29
CA ILE A 205 16.08 -28.28 17.72
C ILE A 205 14.87 -29.08 18.22
N ALA A 206 15.05 -29.89 19.25
CA ALA A 206 13.95 -30.63 19.85
C ALA A 206 13.03 -29.66 20.63
N ILE A 207 11.93 -29.22 20.01
CA ILE A 207 10.89 -28.42 20.67
C ILE A 207 9.86 -29.36 21.29
N PRO A 208 9.48 -29.19 22.56
CA PRO A 208 8.39 -29.94 23.15
C PRO A 208 7.06 -29.62 22.46
N GLN A 209 6.27 -30.67 22.20
CA GLN A 209 4.95 -30.53 21.60
C GLN A 209 4.02 -29.69 22.49
N PRO A 210 3.17 -28.84 21.91
CA PRO A 210 2.31 -27.97 22.68
C PRO A 210 1.18 -28.77 23.30
N SER A 211 0.70 -28.35 24.48
CA SER A 211 -0.31 -29.07 25.26
C SER A 211 -1.66 -29.25 24.54
N TRP A 212 -1.94 -28.41 23.55
CA TRP A 212 -3.15 -28.49 22.73
C TRP A 212 -3.05 -29.49 21.57
N TYR A 213 -1.84 -29.94 21.20
CA TYR A 213 -1.66 -30.89 20.11
C TYR A 213 -1.83 -32.31 20.62
N VAL A 214 -2.85 -32.99 20.09
CA VAL A 214 -3.13 -34.40 20.39
C VAL A 214 -3.02 -35.19 19.09
N GLY A 215 -2.07 -36.10 19.02
CA GLY A 215 -1.81 -36.92 17.83
C GLY A 215 -1.02 -38.18 18.16
N SER A 216 -1.11 -39.19 17.31
CA SER A 216 -0.37 -40.44 17.44
C SER A 216 1.12 -40.32 17.09
N ASN A 217 1.49 -39.29 16.32
CA ASN A 217 2.86 -39.02 15.91
C ASN A 217 3.37 -37.71 16.54
N PRO A 218 4.68 -37.59 16.82
CA PRO A 218 5.29 -36.34 17.26
C PRO A 218 5.04 -35.21 16.24
N MET A 219 4.74 -34.01 16.72
CA MET A 219 4.45 -32.87 15.87
C MET A 219 5.71 -32.40 15.12
N ASN A 220 5.71 -32.48 13.79
CA ASN A 220 6.76 -31.88 12.97
C ASN A 220 6.46 -30.39 12.73
N SER A 221 7.22 -29.51 13.38
CA SER A 221 7.06 -28.06 13.35
C SER A 221 7.15 -27.46 11.93
N TYR A 222 7.99 -28.01 11.06
CA TYR A 222 8.15 -27.52 9.69
C TYR A 222 6.94 -27.87 8.82
N LEU A 223 6.45 -29.12 8.89
CA LEU A 223 5.26 -29.55 8.16
C LEU A 223 4.00 -28.83 8.64
N PHE A 224 3.87 -28.63 9.96
CA PHE A 224 2.77 -27.84 10.53
C PHE A 224 2.77 -26.41 10.02
N MET A 225 3.93 -25.74 10.02
CA MET A 225 4.02 -24.37 9.50
C MET A 225 3.61 -24.29 8.04
N ARG A 226 4.10 -25.23 7.21
CA ARG A 226 3.80 -25.25 5.78
C ARG A 226 2.31 -25.47 5.52
N SER A 227 1.66 -26.37 6.26
CA SER A 227 0.23 -26.62 6.13
C SER A 227 -0.61 -25.44 6.65
N LEU A 228 -0.19 -24.79 7.73
CA LEU A 228 -0.81 -23.58 8.27
C LEU A 228 -0.71 -22.43 7.27
N ASN A 229 0.48 -22.15 6.74
CA ASN A 229 0.70 -21.10 5.74
C ASN A 229 -0.14 -21.33 4.48
N HIS A 230 -0.19 -22.57 3.99
CA HIS A 230 -1.01 -22.93 2.84
C HIS A 230 -2.51 -22.75 3.13
N THR A 231 -2.97 -23.17 4.30
CA THR A 231 -4.38 -23.07 4.70
C THR A 231 -4.80 -21.62 4.91
N LEU A 232 -3.98 -20.80 5.57
CA LEU A 232 -4.21 -19.37 5.73
C LEU A 232 -4.16 -18.64 4.39
N GLY A 233 -3.22 -19.01 3.50
CA GLY A 233 -3.16 -18.49 2.14
C GLY A 233 -4.42 -18.82 1.33
N ASN A 234 -4.93 -20.04 1.45
CA ASN A 234 -6.17 -20.46 0.81
C ASN A 234 -7.40 -19.81 1.42
N MET A 235 -7.46 -19.69 2.74
CA MET A 235 -8.53 -18.98 3.44
C MET A 235 -8.58 -17.51 3.01
N ASN A 236 -7.43 -16.84 2.91
CA ASN A 236 -7.36 -15.46 2.42
C ASN A 236 -7.89 -15.35 0.97
N ARG A 237 -7.55 -16.31 0.10
CA ARG A 237 -8.09 -16.38 -1.28
C ARG A 237 -9.60 -16.63 -1.30
N SER A 238 -10.10 -17.53 -0.47
CA SER A 238 -11.53 -17.87 -0.40
C SER A 238 -12.37 -16.76 0.25
N MET A 239 -11.86 -16.09 1.30
CA MET A 239 -12.55 -14.97 1.94
C MET A 239 -12.55 -13.69 1.09
N THR A 240 -11.63 -13.56 0.14
CA THR A 240 -11.61 -12.45 -0.83
C THR A 240 -12.33 -12.80 -2.13
N SER A 241 -12.76 -14.04 -2.32
CA SER A 241 -13.62 -14.43 -3.43
C SER A 241 -15.00 -13.78 -3.28
N VAL A 242 -15.40 -13.00 -4.28
CA VAL A 242 -16.76 -12.46 -4.36
C VAL A 242 -17.69 -13.65 -4.54
N PRO A 243 -18.74 -13.83 -3.72
CA PRO A 243 -19.75 -14.84 -3.99
C PRO A 243 -20.25 -14.63 -5.42
N ARG A 244 -20.16 -15.65 -6.27
CA ARG A 244 -20.73 -15.61 -7.63
C ARG A 244 -22.18 -15.15 -7.48
N ALA A 245 -22.51 -13.99 -8.06
CA ALA A 245 -23.84 -13.42 -7.95
C ALA A 245 -24.87 -14.48 -8.39
N LYS A 246 -25.69 -14.96 -7.46
CA LYS A 246 -26.93 -15.67 -7.77
C LYS A 246 -27.94 -14.59 -8.15
N GLY A 247 -28.04 -14.30 -9.44
CA GLY A 247 -29.02 -13.36 -9.99
C GLY A 247 -29.24 -13.68 -11.46
N GLY A 248 -30.45 -14.15 -11.78
CA GLY A 248 -30.83 -14.71 -13.07
C GLY A 248 -30.83 -13.69 -14.22
N GLY A 249 -30.52 -14.22 -15.39
CA GLY A 249 -30.56 -13.53 -16.67
C GLY A 249 -30.38 -14.57 -17.76
N SER A 250 -31.49 -15.19 -18.17
CA SER A 250 -31.56 -16.09 -19.31
C SER A 250 -31.30 -15.31 -20.58
N ILE A 251 -30.17 -15.58 -21.25
CA ILE A 251 -30.04 -15.38 -22.70
C ILE A 251 -29.30 -16.62 -23.22
N GLY A 252 -30.03 -17.43 -23.98
CA GLY A 252 -29.51 -18.60 -24.65
C GLY A 252 -28.55 -18.24 -25.78
N GLY A 253 -27.61 -19.15 -26.02
CA GLY A 253 -26.65 -19.12 -27.12
C GLY A 253 -25.75 -20.34 -26.97
N GLY A 254 -25.90 -21.30 -27.88
CA GLY A 254 -25.41 -22.66 -27.72
C GLY A 254 -23.92 -22.83 -28.03
N GLY A 255 -23.45 -24.04 -27.68
CA GLY A 255 -22.37 -24.70 -28.39
C GLY A 255 -20.97 -24.53 -27.81
N GLY A 256 -20.28 -25.67 -27.66
CA GLY A 256 -18.81 -25.71 -27.64
C GLY A 256 -18.22 -26.15 -26.31
N GLY A 257 -17.99 -27.45 -26.18
CA GLY A 257 -17.08 -27.97 -25.17
C GLY A 257 -15.64 -27.53 -25.47
N PHE A 258 -14.91 -27.17 -24.43
CA PHE A 258 -13.46 -27.12 -24.44
C PHE A 258 -12.92 -27.91 -23.26
N SER A 259 -12.53 -29.13 -23.59
CA SER A 259 -11.48 -29.90 -22.96
C SER A 259 -10.15 -29.16 -23.01
N GLY A 260 -9.31 -29.35 -21.99
CA GLY A 260 -7.88 -29.12 -22.08
C GLY A 260 -7.40 -27.78 -21.52
N GLY A 261 -6.64 -27.84 -20.42
CA GLY A 261 -5.96 -26.67 -19.88
C GLY A 261 -5.25 -26.97 -18.56
N GLY A 262 -4.44 -28.02 -18.52
CA GLY A 262 -3.49 -28.23 -17.43
C GLY A 262 -2.41 -27.16 -17.49
N PHE A 263 -2.25 -26.39 -16.42
CA PHE A 263 -1.05 -25.59 -16.17
C PHE A 263 -0.33 -26.19 -14.97
N GLY A 264 0.65 -27.03 -15.30
CA GLY A 264 1.70 -27.45 -14.39
C GLY A 264 2.98 -26.65 -14.64
N GLY A 265 3.78 -26.54 -13.58
CA GLY A 265 5.24 -26.42 -13.67
C GLY A 265 5.82 -25.02 -13.84
N GLY A 266 6.60 -24.59 -12.84
CA GLY A 266 7.45 -23.40 -12.95
C GLY A 266 8.05 -22.96 -11.63
N GLY A 267 8.77 -23.86 -10.96
CA GLY A 267 9.68 -23.52 -9.87
C GLY A 267 11.04 -23.06 -10.39
N GLY A 268 11.76 -22.32 -9.54
CA GLY A 268 13.14 -21.87 -9.77
C GLY A 268 13.21 -20.41 -10.18
N GLY A 269 14.05 -19.55 -9.63
CA GLY A 269 15.12 -19.74 -8.66
C GLY A 269 15.60 -18.36 -8.23
N HIS A 270 16.17 -18.32 -7.04
CA HIS A 270 16.72 -17.12 -6.42
C HIS A 270 17.95 -16.63 -7.19
N TRP A 271 18.03 -15.32 -7.30
CA TRP A 271 19.26 -14.52 -7.30
C TRP A 271 18.90 -13.19 -6.65
#